data_AF-A0A834D390-F1
#
_entry.id   AF-A0A834D390-F1
#
_cell.length_a   1.000
_cell.length_b   1.000
_cell.length_c   1.000
_cell.angle_alpha   90.00
_cell.angle_beta   90.00
_cell.angle_gamma   90.00
#
_symmetry.space_group_name_H-M   'P 1'
#
loop_
_entity.id
_entity.type
_entity.pdbx_description
1 polymer ?
#
loop_
_entity_poly.entity_id
_entity_poly.type
_entity_poly.pdbx_seq_one_letter_code
_entity_poly.pdbx_strand_id
1 'polypeptide(L)'
;MAEGTRFKELEKLVLGLKQNQELQDQRVADHQSALEGLNSRMDLLLEAMNGGRIDRNGKGSHIDGGHIGNTSLNSGMQFRSIKLDFPRFHGDDPSGWIYKANHYFALHPMPDGQKILMASFYMEGNALVWFQDAEETDSFNLGILLLRLFS
;
A
#
# COMPACT_ATOMS: atom_id res chain seq x y z
N MET A 1 13.71 -59.17 9.61
CA MET A 1 14.52 -58.23 8.81
C MET A 1 13.83 -56.89 8.49
N ALA A 2 12.60 -56.61 8.97
CA ALA A 2 11.85 -55.41 8.58
C ALA A 2 12.18 -54.13 9.37
N GLU A 3 12.74 -54.24 10.58
CA GLU A 3 12.95 -53.08 11.48
C GLU A 3 14.10 -52.16 11.04
N GLY A 4 15.14 -52.72 10.41
CA GLY A 4 16.28 -51.93 9.92
C GLY A 4 15.96 -50.99 8.76
N THR A 5 14.86 -51.24 8.02
CA THR A 5 14.44 -50.40 6.90
C THR A 5 13.71 -49.15 7.38
N ARG A 6 12.84 -49.30 8.39
CA ARG A 6 12.06 -48.19 8.95
C ARG A 6 12.95 -47.14 9.63
N PHE A 7 14.03 -47.57 10.28
CA PHE A 7 14.99 -46.67 10.91
C PHE A 7 15.72 -45.80 9.87
N LYS A 8 16.17 -46.38 8.76
CA LYS A 8 16.82 -45.66 7.66
C LYS A 8 15.88 -44.64 6.99
N GLU A 9 14.60 -44.97 6.88
CA GLU A 9 13.58 -44.06 6.36
C GLU A 9 13.39 -42.84 7.27
N LEU A 10 13.37 -43.06 8.59
CA LEU A 10 13.27 -41.99 9.59
C LEU A 10 14.48 -41.07 9.58
N GLU A 11 15.70 -41.62 9.49
CA GLU A 11 16.92 -40.81 9.37
C GLU A 11 16.88 -39.93 8.12
N LYS A 12 16.43 -40.49 6.99
CA LYS A 12 16.27 -39.75 5.73
C LYS A 12 15.25 -38.60 5.87
N LEU A 13 14.13 -38.82 6.56
CA LEU A 13 13.13 -37.78 6.81
C LEU A 13 13.68 -36.67 7.73
N VAL A 14 14.37 -37.04 8.80
CA VAL A 14 14.99 -36.06 9.72
C VAL A 14 16.04 -35.22 9.00
N LEU A 15 16.87 -35.84 8.17
CA LEU A 15 17.85 -35.13 7.33
C LEU A 15 17.17 -34.19 6.33
N GLY A 16 16.09 -34.64 5.68
CA GLY A 16 15.32 -33.81 4.75
C GLY A 16 14.67 -32.61 5.43
N LEU A 17 14.14 -32.79 6.64
CA LEU A 17 13.58 -31.70 7.45
C LEU A 17 14.67 -30.70 7.86
N LYS A 18 15.83 -31.20 8.31
CA LYS A 18 16.97 -30.36 8.66
C LYS A 18 17.45 -29.53 7.47
N GLN A 19 17.55 -30.15 6.30
CA GLN A 19 17.94 -29.45 5.06
C GLN A 19 16.91 -28.39 4.66
N ASN A 20 15.61 -28.67 4.81
CA ASN A 20 14.57 -27.70 4.50
C ASN A 20 14.64 -26.49 5.43
N GLN A 21 14.90 -26.73 6.72
CA GLN A 21 15.10 -25.68 7.71
C GLN A 21 16.33 -24.82 7.37
N GLU A 22 17.48 -25.43 7.07
CA GLU A 22 18.70 -24.71 6.64
C GLU A 22 18.44 -23.87 5.39
N LEU A 23 17.66 -24.37 4.44
CA LEU A 23 17.27 -23.62 3.25
C LEU A 23 16.37 -22.42 3.60
N GLN A 24 15.44 -22.55 4.54
CA GLN A 24 14.65 -21.42 5.00
C GLN A 24 15.53 -20.37 5.71
N ASP A 25 16.45 -20.81 6.55
CA ASP A 25 17.37 -19.91 7.26
C ASP A 25 18.27 -19.16 6.28
N GLN A 26 18.77 -19.84 5.24
CA GLN A 26 19.53 -19.20 4.16
C GLN A 26 18.68 -18.15 3.43
N ARG A 27 17.42 -18.48 3.10
CA ARG A 27 16.52 -17.51 2.45
C ARG A 27 16.28 -16.32 3.35
N VAL A 28 16.07 -16.51 4.66
CA VAL A 28 15.89 -15.40 5.60
C VAL A 28 17.14 -14.53 5.66
N ALA A 29 18.33 -15.12 5.71
CA ALA A 29 19.59 -14.39 5.70
C ALA A 29 19.77 -13.56 4.41
N ASP A 30 19.45 -14.13 3.25
CA ASP A 30 19.53 -13.42 1.97
C ASP A 30 18.55 -12.24 1.91
N HIS A 31 17.31 -12.44 2.36
CA HIS A 31 16.31 -11.36 2.44
C HIS A 31 16.74 -10.28 3.44
N GLN A 32 17.31 -10.66 4.58
CA GLN A 32 17.79 -9.72 5.58
C GLN A 32 18.95 -8.88 5.03
N SER A 33 19.92 -9.49 4.36
CA SER A 33 21.03 -8.78 3.73
C SER A 33 20.55 -7.77 2.68
N ALA A 34 19.54 -8.13 1.89
CA ALA A 34 18.93 -7.21 0.92
C ALA A 34 18.27 -5.99 1.60
N LEU A 35 17.59 -6.20 2.74
CA LEU A 35 17.00 -5.13 3.54
C LEU A 35 18.06 -4.22 4.17
N GLU A 36 19.16 -4.77 4.68
CA GLU A 36 20.28 -4.00 5.22
C GLU A 36 20.96 -3.15 4.13
N GLY A 37 21.08 -3.68 2.91
CA GLY A 37 21.55 -2.92 1.75
C GLY A 37 20.62 -1.76 1.37
N LEU A 38 19.30 -1.98 1.44
CA LEU A 38 18.30 -0.93 1.24
C LEU A 38 18.42 0.16 2.32
N ASN A 39 18.52 -0.23 3.59
CA ASN A 39 18.67 0.70 4.72
C ASN A 39 19.96 1.53 4.58
N SER A 40 21.07 0.91 4.22
CA SER A 40 22.34 1.61 3.97
C SER A 40 22.22 2.63 2.83
N ARG A 41 21.47 2.30 1.78
CA ARG A 41 21.21 3.23 0.67
C ARG A 41 20.30 4.39 1.10
N MET A 42 19.34 4.14 2.00
CA MET A 42 18.50 5.19 2.59
C MET A 42 19.35 6.16 3.44
N ASP A 43 20.28 5.65 4.24
CA ASP A 43 21.19 6.48 5.05
C ASP A 43 22.08 7.38 4.17
N LEU A 44 22.62 6.83 3.07
CA LEU A 44 23.38 7.62 2.10
C LEU A 44 22.55 8.74 1.44
N LEU A 45 21.25 8.50 1.18
CA LEU A 45 20.35 9.51 0.64
C LEU A 45 20.02 10.60 1.68
N LEU A 46 19.87 10.23 2.95
CA LEU A 46 19.63 11.18 4.04
C LEU A 46 20.82 12.12 4.21
N GLU A 47 22.05 11.60 4.20
CA GLU A 47 23.26 12.40 4.29
C GLU A 47 23.42 13.36 3.10
N ALA A 48 23.17 12.88 1.87
CA ALA A 48 23.24 13.69 0.66
C ALA A 48 22.22 14.85 0.64
N MET A 49 21.07 14.70 1.31
CA MET A 49 20.08 15.77 1.44
C MET A 49 20.39 16.76 2.56
N ASN A 50 21.12 16.35 3.60
CA ASN A 50 21.45 17.21 4.74
C ASN A 50 22.69 18.08 4.50
N GLY A 51 23.59 17.69 3.58
CA GLY A 51 24.82 18.44 3.25
C GLY A 51 24.65 19.74 2.44
N GLY A 52 23.42 20.19 2.20
CA GLY A 52 23.11 21.27 1.27
C GLY A 52 22.56 22.54 1.90
N ARG A 53 23.28 23.19 2.84
CA ARG A 53 23.11 24.60 3.22
C ARG A 53 24.09 25.07 4.31
N ILE A 54 25.32 25.38 3.92
CA ILE A 54 26.11 26.42 4.61
C ILE A 54 26.63 27.35 3.53
N ASP A 55 26.27 28.63 3.67
CA ASP A 55 26.92 29.85 3.18
C ASP A 55 25.86 30.88 2.77
N ARG A 56 25.59 31.83 3.69
CA ARG A 56 25.45 33.26 3.38
C ARG A 56 25.16 34.08 4.64
N ASN A 57 26.23 34.70 5.10
CA ASN A 57 26.27 35.95 5.84
C ASN A 57 25.17 36.94 5.38
N GLY A 58 24.26 37.34 6.27
CA GLY A 58 23.17 38.28 5.99
C GLY A 58 22.52 38.81 7.26
N LYS A 59 22.60 40.12 7.44
CA LYS A 59 22.33 40.90 8.65
C LYS A 59 20.87 41.40 8.66
N GLY A 60 20.23 41.43 9.83
CA GLY A 60 18.93 42.11 10.13
C GLY A 60 17.69 41.21 9.93
N SER A 61 16.54 41.40 10.57
CA SER A 61 16.04 42.30 11.61
C SER A 61 14.68 41.74 12.06
N HIS A 62 14.40 41.74 13.37
CA HIS A 62 13.11 41.95 14.04
C HIS A 62 11.79 41.64 13.29
N ILE A 63 11.02 40.64 13.73
CA ILE A 63 9.57 40.78 14.05
C ILE A 63 9.07 39.68 15.02
N ASP A 64 8.00 40.06 15.70
CA ASP A 64 7.34 39.55 16.89
C ASP A 64 6.26 38.47 16.64
N GLY A 65 5.96 37.67 17.67
CA GLY A 65 4.61 37.20 18.03
C GLY A 65 3.94 36.01 17.29
N GLY A 66 3.59 34.96 18.06
CA GLY A 66 2.24 34.34 17.98
C GLY A 66 2.06 32.86 17.56
N HIS A 67 2.04 31.98 18.56
CA HIS A 67 1.43 30.64 18.72
C HIS A 67 0.71 29.83 17.59
N ILE A 68 1.18 28.57 17.48
CA ILE A 68 0.48 27.26 17.43
C ILE A 68 -0.58 26.99 16.34
N GLY A 69 -0.18 26.17 15.36
CA GLY A 69 -1.05 25.31 14.56
C GLY A 69 -0.29 24.05 14.16
N ASN A 70 -0.55 22.95 14.86
CA ASN A 70 0.00 21.63 14.59
C ASN A 70 -0.52 21.10 13.25
N THR A 71 0.31 21.05 12.22
CA THR A 71 0.09 20.18 11.05
C THR A 71 1.40 19.50 10.68
N SER A 72 1.57 18.32 11.27
CA SER A 72 2.16 17.11 10.72
C SER A 72 2.95 17.29 9.41
N LEU A 73 4.28 17.24 9.54
CA LEU A 73 5.19 16.45 8.71
C LEU A 73 4.62 16.00 7.35
N ASN A 74 4.78 16.81 6.32
CA ASN A 74 4.73 16.32 4.93
C ASN A 74 5.78 17.02 4.07
N SER A 75 7.01 17.06 4.57
CA SER A 75 8.18 17.52 3.81
C SER A 75 9.22 16.42 3.85
N GLY A 76 9.05 15.41 3.00
CA GLY A 76 9.95 14.27 3.01
C GLY A 76 9.51 13.07 2.19
N MET A 77 8.88 13.28 1.03
CA MET A 77 8.89 12.36 -0.11
C MET A 77 7.97 12.94 -1.19
N GLN A 78 8.54 13.82 -2.00
CA GLN A 78 8.03 14.00 -3.36
C GLN A 78 8.43 12.72 -4.12
N PHE A 79 7.81 11.57 -3.78
CA PHE A 79 7.58 10.56 -4.81
C PHE A 79 6.91 11.35 -5.91
N ARG A 80 7.57 11.49 -7.06
CA ARG A 80 6.93 12.05 -8.25
C ARG A 80 5.59 11.35 -8.30
N SER A 81 4.53 12.09 -8.02
CA SER A 81 3.22 11.50 -7.78
C SER A 81 2.91 10.72 -9.03
N ILE A 82 3.02 9.39 -8.96
CA ILE A 82 2.49 8.54 -10.00
C ILE A 82 1.01 8.87 -9.91
N LYS A 83 0.54 9.65 -10.88
CA LYS A 83 -0.86 10.00 -10.98
C LYS A 83 -1.56 8.70 -11.32
N LEU A 84 -1.94 7.97 -10.28
CA LEU A 84 -2.80 6.82 -10.39
C LEU A 84 -4.15 7.40 -10.80
N ASP A 85 -4.68 7.01 -11.95
CA ASP A 85 -6.04 7.35 -12.31
C ASP A 85 -6.99 6.36 -11.64
N PHE A 86 -8.18 6.82 -11.27
CA PHE A 86 -9.18 5.94 -10.67
C PHE A 86 -9.65 4.91 -11.71
N PRO A 87 -9.76 3.61 -11.36
CA PRO A 87 -10.12 2.57 -12.32
C PRO A 87 -11.56 2.75 -12.82
N ARG A 88 -11.77 2.61 -14.12
CA ARG A 88 -13.12 2.59 -14.73
C ARG A 88 -13.76 1.22 -14.57
N PHE A 89 -15.08 1.20 -14.37
CA PHE A 89 -15.86 -0.02 -14.23
C PHE A 89 -16.89 -0.14 -15.35
N HIS A 90 -16.76 -1.17 -16.18
CA HIS A 90 -17.71 -1.42 -17.28
C HIS A 90 -18.78 -2.47 -16.94
N GLY A 91 -18.69 -3.10 -15.77
CA GLY A 91 -19.54 -4.22 -15.35
C GLY A 91 -18.78 -5.56 -15.26
N ASP A 92 -17.60 -5.62 -15.86
CA ASP A 92 -16.74 -6.80 -15.88
C ASP A 92 -15.81 -6.85 -14.66
N ASP A 93 -15.59 -8.06 -14.13
CA ASP A 93 -14.70 -8.33 -12.97
C ASP A 93 -14.88 -7.36 -11.77
N PRO A 94 -16.04 -7.42 -11.06
CA PRO A 94 -16.30 -6.54 -9.92
C PRO A 94 -15.23 -6.66 -8.82
N SER A 95 -14.75 -7.87 -8.55
CA SER A 95 -13.75 -8.13 -7.50
C SER A 95 -12.40 -7.48 -7.81
N GLY A 96 -11.91 -7.61 -9.05
CA GLY A 96 -10.68 -6.96 -9.47
C GLY A 96 -10.79 -5.43 -9.49
N TRP A 97 -11.95 -4.89 -9.84
CA TRP A 97 -12.19 -3.44 -9.78
C TRP A 97 -12.20 -2.91 -8.35
N ILE A 98 -12.91 -3.58 -7.43
CA ILE A 98 -12.94 -3.23 -5.99
C ILE A 98 -11.54 -3.21 -5.39
N TYR A 99 -10.72 -4.23 -5.69
CA TYR A 99 -9.35 -4.30 -5.20
C TYR A 99 -8.53 -3.06 -5.62
N LYS A 100 -8.62 -2.66 -6.89
CA LYS A 100 -7.92 -1.48 -7.42
C LYS A 100 -8.46 -0.17 -6.83
N ALA A 101 -9.78 -0.05 -6.68
CA ALA A 101 -10.41 1.12 -6.07
C ALA A 101 -10.01 1.27 -4.59
N ASN A 102 -9.97 0.17 -3.83
CA ASN A 102 -9.47 0.17 -2.45
C ASN A 102 -8.01 0.62 -2.36
N HIS A 103 -7.15 0.13 -3.24
CA HIS A 103 -5.76 0.56 -3.28
C HIS A 103 -5.63 2.05 -3.61
N TYR A 104 -6.45 2.56 -4.54
CA TYR A 104 -6.53 3.98 -4.82
C TYR A 104 -6.93 4.79 -3.58
N PHE A 105 -7.98 4.40 -2.86
CA PHE A 105 -8.45 5.11 -1.67
C PHE A 105 -7.48 5.00 -0.48
N ALA A 106 -6.65 3.96 -0.41
CA ALA A 106 -5.57 3.86 0.56
C ALA A 106 -4.47 4.90 0.28
N LEU A 107 -4.18 5.18 -0.99
CA LEU A 107 -3.22 6.21 -1.42
C LEU A 107 -3.81 7.62 -1.39
N HIS A 108 -5.12 7.75 -1.55
CA HIS A 108 -5.87 8.99 -1.53
C HIS A 108 -6.98 8.91 -0.47
N PRO A 109 -6.70 9.25 0.80
CA PRO A 109 -7.70 9.22 1.85
C PRO A 109 -8.85 10.17 1.53
N MET A 110 -10.08 9.63 1.49
CA MET A 110 -11.30 10.38 1.21
C MET A 110 -12.40 9.97 2.20
N PRO A 111 -13.34 10.85 2.57
CA PRO A 111 -14.54 10.46 3.30
C PRO A 111 -15.38 9.44 2.50
N ASP A 112 -16.09 8.54 3.19
CA ASP A 112 -16.82 7.44 2.53
C ASP A 112 -17.88 7.93 1.54
N GLY A 113 -18.60 9.01 1.85
CA GLY A 113 -19.52 9.64 0.90
C GLY A 113 -18.85 10.11 -0.39
N GLN A 114 -17.60 10.58 -0.29
CA GLN A 114 -16.82 11.00 -1.45
C GLN A 114 -16.26 9.80 -2.24
N LYS A 115 -15.95 8.68 -1.57
CA LYS A 115 -15.56 7.42 -2.24
C LYS A 115 -16.69 6.89 -3.10
N ILE A 116 -17.91 6.88 -2.56
CA ILE A 116 -19.12 6.46 -3.28
C ILE A 116 -19.34 7.34 -4.52
N LEU A 117 -19.27 8.66 -4.34
CA LEU A 117 -19.43 9.60 -5.45
C LEU A 117 -18.33 9.43 -6.51
N MET A 118 -17.08 9.25 -6.10
CA MET A 118 -15.98 9.00 -7.04
C MET A 118 -16.18 7.68 -7.79
N ALA A 119 -16.59 6.61 -7.11
CA ALA A 119 -16.86 5.32 -7.72
C ALA A 119 -17.94 5.42 -8.81
N SER A 120 -19.05 6.14 -8.54
CA SER A 120 -20.14 6.28 -9.52
C SER A 120 -19.71 7.06 -10.76
N PHE A 121 -18.88 8.10 -10.61
CA PHE A 121 -18.35 8.87 -11.75
C PHE A 121 -17.52 8.03 -12.74
N TYR A 122 -16.93 6.93 -12.29
CA TYR A 122 -16.09 6.06 -13.12
C TYR A 122 -16.78 4.75 -13.49
N MET A 123 -18.08 4.64 -13.26
CA MET A 123 -18.90 3.59 -13.88
C MET A 123 -19.23 3.99 -15.31
N GLU A 124 -19.02 3.08 -16.25
CA GLU A 124 -19.23 3.28 -17.67
C GLU A 124 -20.00 2.10 -18.28
N GLY A 125 -20.62 2.30 -19.44
CA GLY A 125 -21.32 1.23 -20.16
C GLY A 125 -22.47 0.62 -19.36
N ASN A 126 -22.57 -0.72 -19.36
CA ASN A 126 -23.67 -1.45 -18.74
C ASN A 126 -23.73 -1.27 -17.22
N ALA A 127 -22.57 -1.08 -16.56
CA ALA A 127 -22.53 -0.78 -15.13
C ALA A 127 -23.20 0.55 -14.78
N LEU A 128 -23.04 1.57 -15.64
CA LEU A 128 -23.66 2.87 -15.42
C LEU A 128 -25.19 2.79 -15.57
N VAL A 129 -25.69 2.05 -16.57
CA VAL A 129 -27.12 1.82 -16.76
C VAL A 129 -27.72 1.11 -15.54
N TRP A 130 -27.07 0.03 -15.09
CA TRP A 130 -27.49 -0.67 -13.87
C TRP A 130 -27.50 0.24 -12.64
N PHE A 131 -26.49 1.10 -12.50
CA PHE A 131 -26.40 2.05 -11.41
C PHE A 131 -27.54 3.07 -11.44
N GLN A 132 -27.88 3.62 -12.61
CA GLN A 132 -29.00 4.55 -12.79
C GLN A 132 -30.34 3.88 -12.51
N ASP A 133 -30.57 2.67 -13.03
CA ASP A 133 -31.78 1.88 -12.77
C ASP A 133 -31.94 1.57 -11.26
N ALA A 134 -30.82 1.31 -10.57
CA ALA A 134 -30.79 1.06 -9.14
C ALA A 134 -31.04 2.34 -8.31
N GLU A 135 -30.62 3.51 -8.79
CA GLU A 135 -30.95 4.81 -8.17
C GLU A 135 -32.42 5.18 -8.38
N GLU A 136 -32.98 4.92 -9.56
CA GLU A 136 -34.36 5.28 -9.92
C GLU A 136 -35.42 4.43 -9.18
N THR A 137 -35.07 3.19 -8.82
CA THR A 137 -36.01 2.29 -8.14
C THR A 137 -36.17 2.54 -6.64
N ASP A 138 -35.45 3.52 -6.05
CA ASP A 138 -35.44 3.91 -4.62
C ASP A 138 -35.41 2.72 -3.63
N SER A 139 -35.02 1.55 -4.12
CA SER A 139 -34.97 0.31 -3.37
C SER A 139 -33.58 0.14 -2.79
N PHE A 140 -33.41 0.78 -1.64
CA PHE A 140 -32.45 0.46 -0.58
C PHE A 140 -30.96 0.72 -0.87
N ASN A 141 -30.47 1.82 -0.30
CA ASN A 141 -29.14 1.91 0.31
C ASN A 141 -27.95 1.55 -0.59
N LEU A 142 -27.79 2.21 -1.75
CA LEU A 142 -26.56 2.15 -2.54
C LEU A 142 -25.30 2.50 -1.71
N GLY A 143 -25.44 3.36 -0.68
CA GLY A 143 -24.36 3.62 0.27
C GLY A 143 -23.96 2.41 1.12
N ILE A 144 -24.90 1.54 1.53
CA ILE A 144 -24.61 0.33 2.31
C ILE A 144 -24.11 -0.80 1.41
N LEU A 145 -24.61 -0.91 0.18
CA LEU A 145 -24.13 -1.90 -0.79
C LEU A 145 -22.70 -1.60 -1.25
N LEU A 146 -22.35 -0.33 -1.47
CA LEU A 146 -20.98 0.08 -1.76
C LEU A 146 -20.07 -0.09 -0.53
N LEU A 147 -20.53 0.25 0.69
CA LEU A 147 -19.77 -0.03 1.91
C LEU A 147 -19.57 -1.54 2.17
N ARG A 148 -20.52 -2.40 1.78
CA ARG A 148 -20.38 -3.86 1.83
C ARG A 148 -19.45 -4.43 0.75
N LEU A 149 -19.29 -3.74 -0.37
CA LEU A 149 -18.29 -4.09 -1.39
C LEU A 149 -16.87 -3.66 -0.97
N PHE A 150 -16.73 -2.75 0.01
CA PHE A 150 -15.45 -2.19 0.45
C PHE A 150 -15.01 -2.59 1.88
N SER A 151 -15.71 -3.53 2.53
CA SER A 151 -15.32 -4.09 3.83
C SER A 151 -14.60 -5.43 3.72
#